data_AF-A0A1I8GSW8-F1
#
_entry.id   AF-A0A1I8GSW8-F1
#
_cell.length_a   1.000
_cell.length_b   1.000
_cell.length_c   1.000
_cell.angle_alpha   90.00
_cell.angle_beta   90.00
_cell.angle_gamma   90.00
#
_symmetry.space_group_name_H-M   'P 1'
#
loop_
_entity.id
_entity.type
_entity.pdbx_description
1 polymer ?
#
loop_
_entity_poly.entity_id
_entity_poly.type
_entity_poly.pdbx_seq_one_letter_code
_entity_poly.pdbx_strand_id
1 'polypeptide(L)'
;GLERHKGIAQSRDEQAAADFCQKLSRASQSLGMSFGEPYVLAVAQDRDQLWVKTIEENIDQGLDLVFCLLPSNKKQRYDSIKRLQCVLTKTIRNPAKVMSVATKVALQISCKLGGVAWAVSIPMKRTMIVGMDTYHDKRQSVSVQGIVFSLNETFTQYYSYSPIVKGGKAELHNRLEVGFNLALQKFREKNGDLPTRIILYRDGVGDSMLEEVKNSELLQLKQSLSKIYGERMSSLGFKAIVVKKLVSSRMFRKQGSQLRNPAPGTVLDDVITMPNFVDFFLVSQYVNQGTVTPTHYNMIEDVNDANIKPDQVQQLTYKLTHLYFNWPGTIRVPAPCHYAHRLAYLVGQNLMEEPSPQICDRLFFL
;
A
#
# COMPACT_ATOMS: atom_id res chain seq x y z
N GLY A 1 4.01 -17.27 -15.72
CA GLY A 1 4.44 -18.33 -14.81
C GLY A 1 5.67 -17.88 -14.07
N LEU A 2 5.89 -18.40 -12.87
CA LEU A 2 7.11 -18.26 -12.07
C LEU A 2 7.94 -19.51 -12.25
N GLU A 3 8.77 -19.55 -13.29
CA GLU A 3 9.55 -20.75 -13.60
C GLU A 3 10.92 -20.71 -12.91
N ARG A 4 11.51 -19.52 -12.77
CA ARG A 4 12.85 -19.35 -12.20
C ARG A 4 12.75 -18.71 -10.83
N HIS A 5 12.64 -19.54 -9.80
CA HIS A 5 12.54 -19.10 -8.42
C HIS A 5 13.43 -19.94 -7.50
N LYS A 6 13.93 -19.32 -6.44
CA LYS A 6 14.80 -19.98 -5.45
C LYS A 6 14.25 -19.82 -4.04
N GLY A 7 14.30 -20.89 -3.28
CA GLY A 7 14.12 -20.92 -1.84
C GLY A 7 15.43 -20.81 -1.12
N ILE A 8 15.46 -20.12 0.01
CA ILE A 8 16.62 -20.09 0.90
C ILE A 8 16.15 -20.41 2.32
N ALA A 9 16.70 -21.44 2.93
CA ALA A 9 16.35 -21.90 4.28
C ALA A 9 17.60 -22.28 5.05
N GLN A 10 17.54 -22.31 6.38
CA GLN A 10 18.62 -22.92 7.17
C GLN A 10 18.67 -24.43 6.90
N SER A 11 19.85 -25.07 6.92
CA SER A 11 19.96 -26.52 6.64
C SER A 11 19.03 -27.40 7.48
N ARG A 12 18.80 -27.05 8.76
CA ARG A 12 17.87 -27.78 9.64
C ARG A 12 16.38 -27.65 9.24
N ASP A 13 16.06 -26.70 8.37
CA ASP A 13 14.72 -26.34 7.91
C ASP A 13 14.48 -26.72 6.44
N GLU A 14 15.45 -27.38 5.79
CA GLU A 14 15.42 -27.71 4.37
C GLU A 14 14.21 -28.57 3.98
N GLN A 15 13.91 -29.61 4.75
CA GLN A 15 12.71 -30.43 4.52
C GLN A 15 11.42 -29.62 4.67
N ALA A 16 11.33 -28.79 5.72
CA ALA A 16 10.17 -27.94 5.94
C ALA A 16 10.00 -26.91 4.80
N ALA A 17 11.11 -26.45 4.23
CA ALA A 17 11.12 -25.57 3.07
C ALA A 17 10.60 -26.28 1.82
N ALA A 18 11.12 -27.46 1.49
CA ALA A 18 10.66 -28.26 0.37
C ALA A 18 9.15 -28.58 0.48
N ASP A 19 8.71 -29.00 1.67
CA ASP A 19 7.30 -29.26 1.96
C ASP A 19 6.41 -28.02 1.82
N PHE A 20 6.93 -26.84 2.17
CA PHE A 20 6.22 -25.58 2.03
C PHE A 20 6.13 -25.17 0.56
N CYS A 21 7.19 -25.36 -0.22
CA CYS A 21 7.19 -25.09 -1.64
C CYS A 21 6.17 -25.91 -2.42
N GLN A 22 6.03 -27.19 -2.09
CA GLN A 22 5.00 -28.03 -2.71
C GLN A 22 3.60 -27.48 -2.42
N LYS A 23 3.36 -27.05 -1.18
CA LYS A 23 2.08 -26.44 -0.77
C LYS A 23 1.86 -25.08 -1.45
N LEU A 24 2.92 -24.29 -1.61
CA LEU A 24 2.90 -23.03 -2.35
C LEU A 24 2.54 -23.29 -3.81
N SER A 25 3.21 -24.23 -4.48
CA SER A 25 2.91 -24.60 -5.87
C SER A 25 1.44 -25.02 -6.04
N ARG A 26 0.92 -25.89 -5.16
CA ARG A 26 -0.50 -26.29 -5.16
C ARG A 26 -1.45 -25.10 -4.95
N ALA A 27 -1.14 -24.20 -4.01
CA ALA A 27 -1.94 -23.02 -3.75
C ALA A 27 -1.89 -22.00 -4.91
N SER A 28 -0.76 -21.92 -5.60
CA SER A 28 -0.60 -21.06 -6.76
C SER A 28 -1.41 -21.55 -7.96
N GLN A 29 -1.48 -22.87 -8.17
CA GLN A 29 -2.30 -23.47 -9.23
C GLN A 29 -3.78 -23.10 -9.10
N SER A 30 -4.34 -23.12 -7.88
CA SER A 30 -5.73 -22.73 -7.65
C SER A 30 -5.99 -21.23 -7.88
N LEU A 31 -4.93 -20.41 -7.94
CA LEU A 31 -4.96 -18.99 -8.26
C LEU A 31 -4.66 -18.70 -9.74
N GLY A 32 -4.52 -19.73 -10.58
CA GLY A 32 -4.15 -19.58 -11.99
C GLY A 32 -2.68 -19.23 -12.23
N MET A 33 -1.81 -19.47 -11.25
CA MET A 33 -0.37 -19.24 -11.37
C MET A 33 0.38 -20.57 -11.49
N SER A 34 1.26 -20.69 -12.48
CA SER A 34 2.25 -21.76 -12.54
C SER A 34 3.48 -21.38 -11.71
N PHE A 35 3.89 -22.27 -10.80
CA PHE A 35 5.19 -22.24 -10.14
C PHE A 35 5.97 -23.46 -10.63
N GLY A 36 7.21 -23.24 -11.06
CA GLY A 36 8.13 -24.31 -11.43
C GLY A 36 8.48 -25.22 -10.25
N GLU A 37 9.35 -26.20 -10.48
CA GLU A 37 9.85 -27.02 -9.39
C GLU A 37 10.68 -26.20 -8.39
N PRO A 38 10.46 -26.39 -7.08
CA PRO A 38 11.15 -25.60 -6.09
C PRO A 38 12.58 -26.06 -5.88
N TYR A 39 13.51 -25.12 -5.99
CA TYR A 39 14.90 -25.34 -5.63
C TYR A 39 15.22 -24.59 -4.34
N VAL A 40 15.61 -25.30 -3.28
CA VAL A 40 15.93 -24.72 -1.96
C VAL A 40 17.44 -24.78 -1.71
N LEU A 41 18.03 -23.62 -1.48
CA LEU A 41 19.40 -23.44 -1.04
C LEU A 41 19.47 -23.48 0.49
N ALA A 42 20.40 -24.27 1.01
CA ALA A 42 20.61 -24.42 2.45
C ALA A 42 21.69 -23.45 2.96
N VAL A 43 21.36 -22.71 4.01
CA VAL A 43 22.32 -21.89 4.78
C VAL A 43 22.79 -22.71 5.98
N ALA A 44 24.08 -23.05 6.00
CA ALA A 44 24.68 -23.96 6.98
C ALA A 44 24.53 -23.49 8.44
N GLN A 45 24.66 -22.18 8.70
CA GLN A 45 24.59 -21.60 10.05
C GLN A 45 23.71 -20.35 10.09
N ASP A 46 23.07 -20.09 11.23
CA ASP A 46 22.19 -18.93 11.44
C ASP A 46 22.97 -17.62 11.67
N ARG A 47 23.89 -17.27 10.77
CA ARG A 47 24.66 -16.02 10.80
C ARG A 47 24.21 -15.09 9.69
N ASP A 48 23.95 -13.83 10.01
CA ASP A 48 23.36 -12.85 9.08
C ASP A 48 24.22 -12.65 7.81
N GLN A 49 25.55 -12.61 7.96
CA GLN A 49 26.49 -12.52 6.84
C GLN A 49 26.39 -13.70 5.87
N LEU A 50 26.12 -14.91 6.36
CA LEU A 50 25.96 -16.09 5.50
C LEU A 50 24.66 -16.02 4.70
N TRP A 51 23.57 -15.53 5.32
CA TRP A 51 22.31 -15.31 4.61
C TRP A 51 22.48 -14.32 3.45
N VAL A 52 23.10 -13.16 3.72
CA VAL A 52 23.36 -12.13 2.70
C VAL A 52 24.26 -12.70 1.60
N LYS A 53 25.37 -13.34 1.97
CA LYS A 53 26.29 -13.96 1.00
C LYS A 53 25.59 -15.00 0.12
N THR A 54 24.84 -15.94 0.71
CA THR A 54 24.10 -16.96 -0.04
C THR A 54 23.08 -16.33 -0.99
N ILE A 55 22.42 -15.25 -0.58
CA ILE A 55 21.49 -14.50 -1.43
C ILE A 55 22.25 -13.87 -2.61
N GLU A 56 23.29 -13.09 -2.35
CA GLU A 56 24.04 -12.34 -3.37
C GLU A 56 24.71 -13.27 -4.41
N GLU A 57 25.27 -14.40 -3.97
CA GLU A 57 25.90 -15.39 -4.87
C GLU A 57 24.89 -16.15 -5.73
N ASN A 58 23.60 -16.12 -5.36
CA ASN A 58 22.56 -16.92 -6.03
C ASN A 58 21.45 -16.09 -6.66
N ILE A 59 21.52 -14.76 -6.61
CA ILE A 59 20.63 -13.87 -7.36
C ILE A 59 21.27 -13.54 -8.71
N ASP A 60 20.57 -13.88 -9.79
CA ASP A 60 20.93 -13.51 -11.16
C ASP A 60 19.78 -12.76 -11.85
N GLN A 61 20.06 -12.11 -12.99
CA GLN A 61 19.07 -11.32 -13.74
C GLN A 61 17.92 -12.16 -14.31
N GLY A 62 18.04 -13.49 -14.32
CA GLY A 62 17.00 -14.41 -14.78
C GLY A 62 16.00 -14.78 -13.70
N LEU A 63 16.23 -14.48 -12.42
CA LEU A 63 15.32 -14.91 -11.37
C LEU A 63 14.06 -14.05 -11.29
N ASP A 64 12.92 -14.72 -11.24
CA ASP A 64 11.62 -14.11 -11.07
C ASP A 64 11.33 -13.79 -9.59
N LEU A 65 11.82 -14.63 -8.66
CA LEU A 65 11.59 -14.50 -7.22
C LEU A 65 12.61 -15.28 -6.38
N VAL A 66 13.01 -14.68 -5.24
CA VAL A 66 13.63 -15.42 -4.12
C VAL A 66 12.72 -15.36 -2.89
N PHE A 67 12.46 -16.53 -2.29
CA PHE A 67 11.77 -16.62 -1.01
C PHE A 67 12.70 -17.13 0.09
N CYS A 68 12.67 -16.49 1.26
CA CYS A 68 13.53 -16.79 2.40
C CYS A 68 12.71 -17.31 3.59
N LEU A 69 13.07 -18.49 4.09
CA LEU A 69 12.51 -19.08 5.30
C LEU A 69 13.39 -18.80 6.50
N LEU A 70 12.98 -17.81 7.28
CA LEU A 70 13.77 -17.29 8.39
C LEU A 70 13.47 -18.05 9.69
N PRO A 71 14.51 -18.53 10.41
CA PRO A 71 14.30 -19.26 11.65
C PRO A 71 13.77 -18.38 12.79
N SER A 72 13.95 -17.06 12.70
CA SER A 72 13.51 -16.09 13.71
C SER A 72 13.19 -14.72 13.10
N ASN A 73 12.56 -13.84 13.87
CA ASN A 73 12.20 -12.47 13.49
C ASN A 73 13.29 -11.44 13.85
N LYS A 74 14.58 -11.84 13.80
CA LYS A 74 15.72 -10.93 14.04
C LYS A 74 15.65 -9.74 13.07
N LYS A 75 15.53 -8.53 13.62
CA LYS A 75 15.35 -7.29 12.83
C LYS A 75 16.51 -7.05 11.87
N GLN A 76 17.75 -7.15 12.37
CA GLN A 76 18.97 -6.91 11.58
C GLN A 76 18.99 -7.74 10.29
N ARG A 77 18.81 -9.06 10.41
CA ARG A 77 18.69 -9.95 9.26
C ARG A 77 17.56 -9.56 8.32
N TYR A 78 16.37 -9.31 8.87
CA TYR A 78 15.21 -8.94 8.09
C TYR A 78 15.49 -7.70 7.27
N ASP A 79 16.06 -6.66 7.86
CA ASP A 79 16.42 -5.41 7.18
C ASP A 79 17.38 -5.67 6.01
N SER A 80 18.42 -6.48 6.22
CA SER A 80 19.41 -6.81 5.18
C SER A 80 18.85 -7.56 3.97
N ILE A 81 17.74 -8.29 4.13
CA ILE A 81 17.17 -9.14 3.07
C ILE A 81 15.76 -8.74 2.67
N LYS A 82 15.23 -7.63 3.20
CA LYS A 82 13.81 -7.28 3.08
C LYS A 82 13.35 -7.03 1.64
N ARG A 83 14.29 -6.83 0.72
CA ARG A 83 14.05 -6.78 -0.73
C ARG A 83 13.36 -8.05 -1.25
N LEU A 84 13.44 -9.17 -0.51
CA LEU A 84 12.93 -10.49 -0.88
C LEU A 84 11.62 -10.88 -0.16
N GLN A 85 10.99 -11.96 -0.62
CA GLN A 85 9.81 -12.54 0.03
C GLN A 85 10.22 -13.36 1.27
N CYS A 86 9.84 -12.93 2.47
CA CYS A 86 10.27 -13.58 3.72
C CYS A 86 9.10 -14.26 4.45
N VAL A 87 9.32 -15.47 4.94
CA VAL A 87 8.36 -16.23 5.78
C VAL A 87 9.09 -16.81 6.99
N LEU A 88 8.48 -16.78 8.17
CA LEU A 88 9.08 -17.39 9.36
C LEU A 88 8.87 -18.91 9.36
N THR A 89 9.92 -19.67 9.66
CA THR A 89 9.84 -21.15 9.75
C THR A 89 8.74 -21.60 10.71
N LYS A 90 8.58 -20.93 11.86
CA LYS A 90 7.52 -21.25 12.84
C LYS A 90 6.11 -21.17 12.26
N THR A 91 5.89 -20.33 11.25
CA THR A 91 4.58 -20.12 10.63
C THR A 91 4.21 -21.30 9.73
N ILE A 92 5.19 -21.89 9.04
CA ILE A 92 4.96 -22.99 8.09
C ILE A 92 4.97 -24.36 8.76
N ARG A 93 5.56 -24.48 9.96
CA ARG A 93 5.56 -25.72 10.75
C ARG A 93 4.21 -26.04 11.40
N ASN A 94 3.22 -25.15 11.33
CA ASN A 94 1.87 -25.41 11.85
C ASN A 94 1.00 -26.08 10.76
N PRO A 95 0.71 -27.39 10.85
CA PRO A 95 0.01 -28.12 9.78
C PRO A 95 -1.42 -27.60 9.55
N ALA A 96 -2.09 -27.09 10.58
CA ALA A 96 -3.45 -26.57 10.48
C ALA A 96 -3.51 -25.25 9.69
N LYS A 97 -2.41 -24.49 9.63
CA LYS A 97 -2.38 -23.15 9.02
C LYS A 97 -1.58 -23.09 7.72
N VAL A 98 -0.68 -24.04 7.47
CA VAL A 98 0.33 -23.94 6.40
C VAL A 98 -0.28 -23.73 5.00
N MET A 99 -1.41 -24.37 4.65
CA MET A 99 -2.07 -24.15 3.36
C MET A 99 -2.64 -22.73 3.23
N SER A 100 -3.26 -22.21 4.29
CA SER A 100 -3.74 -20.81 4.32
C SER A 100 -2.59 -19.81 4.20
N VAL A 101 -1.43 -20.13 4.81
CA VAL A 101 -0.22 -19.31 4.75
C VAL A 101 0.34 -19.34 3.32
N ALA A 102 0.47 -20.53 2.73
CA ALA A 102 0.92 -20.71 1.35
C ALA A 102 0.05 -19.93 0.36
N THR A 103 -1.28 -19.99 0.51
CA THR A 103 -2.23 -19.23 -0.33
C THR A 103 -2.02 -17.72 -0.23
N LYS A 104 -1.86 -17.18 0.99
CA LYS A 104 -1.59 -15.76 1.20
C LYS A 104 -0.23 -15.33 0.65
N VAL A 105 0.78 -16.18 0.79
CA VAL A 105 2.12 -15.94 0.24
C VAL A 105 2.07 -15.97 -1.30
N ALA A 106 1.34 -16.92 -1.91
CA ALA A 106 1.14 -16.96 -3.36
C ALA A 106 0.46 -15.70 -3.88
N LEU A 107 -0.61 -15.23 -3.21
CA LEU A 107 -1.25 -13.95 -3.53
C LEU A 107 -0.26 -12.78 -3.48
N GLN A 108 0.51 -12.69 -2.39
CA GLN A 108 1.48 -11.62 -2.20
C GLN A 108 2.56 -11.64 -3.30
N ILE A 109 3.07 -12.82 -3.65
CA ILE A 109 4.02 -12.99 -4.76
C ILE A 109 3.40 -12.52 -6.07
N SER A 110 2.16 -12.93 -6.37
CA SER A 110 1.43 -12.48 -7.56
C SER A 110 1.42 -10.96 -7.67
N CYS A 111 1.04 -10.28 -6.58
CA CYS A 111 0.95 -8.83 -6.53
C CYS A 111 2.32 -8.13 -6.66
N LYS A 112 3.38 -8.69 -6.09
CA LYS A 112 4.76 -8.18 -6.25
C LYS A 112 5.24 -8.23 -7.69
N LEU A 113 4.72 -9.17 -8.48
CA LEU A 113 5.04 -9.33 -9.89
C LEU A 113 4.07 -8.58 -10.82
N GLY A 114 3.14 -7.79 -10.26
CA GLY A 114 2.16 -7.00 -11.03
C GLY A 114 0.81 -7.70 -11.27
N GLY A 115 0.62 -8.89 -10.70
CA GLY A 115 -0.65 -9.61 -10.72
C GLY A 115 -1.75 -8.91 -9.92
N VAL A 116 -3.00 -9.07 -10.35
CA VAL A 116 -4.18 -8.52 -9.70
C VAL A 116 -5.01 -9.65 -9.12
N ALA A 117 -5.16 -9.68 -7.80
CA ALA A 117 -5.84 -10.77 -7.11
C ALA A 117 -7.37 -10.68 -7.22
N TRP A 118 -7.92 -9.46 -7.13
CA TRP A 118 -9.35 -9.18 -7.32
C TRP A 118 -9.56 -7.71 -7.69
N ALA A 119 -10.78 -7.35 -8.04
CA ALA A 119 -11.19 -5.98 -8.30
C ALA A 119 -12.60 -5.72 -7.75
N VAL A 120 -12.93 -4.45 -7.54
CA VAL A 120 -14.27 -4.00 -7.20
C VAL A 120 -14.78 -3.11 -8.33
N SER A 121 -16.04 -3.31 -8.73
CA SER A 121 -16.67 -2.43 -9.71
C SER A 121 -16.82 -1.02 -9.15
N ILE A 122 -16.08 -0.08 -9.74
CA ILE A 122 -16.11 1.35 -9.44
C ILE A 122 -16.34 2.07 -10.78
N PRO A 123 -17.54 2.63 -11.03
CA PRO A 123 -17.90 3.21 -12.32
C PRO A 123 -17.30 4.61 -12.50
N MET A 124 -15.97 4.68 -12.55
CA MET A 124 -15.22 5.93 -12.72
C MET A 124 -14.16 5.74 -13.80
N LYS A 125 -14.33 6.45 -14.91
CA LYS A 125 -13.38 6.44 -16.02
C LYS A 125 -12.34 7.54 -15.85
N ARG A 126 -11.18 7.37 -16.48
CA ARG A 126 -10.11 8.38 -16.58
C ARG A 126 -9.78 9.07 -15.24
N THR A 127 -9.84 8.30 -14.14
CA THR A 127 -9.58 8.80 -12.79
C THR A 127 -8.27 8.20 -12.28
N MET A 128 -7.48 9.00 -11.57
CA MET A 128 -6.33 8.56 -10.80
C MET A 128 -6.60 8.74 -9.32
N ILE A 129 -6.57 7.65 -8.55
CA ILE A 129 -6.56 7.67 -7.09
C ILE A 129 -5.11 7.70 -6.61
N VAL A 130 -4.81 8.63 -5.72
CA VAL A 130 -3.47 8.80 -5.14
C VAL A 130 -3.55 8.52 -3.64
N GLY A 131 -2.63 7.71 -3.12
CA GLY A 131 -2.42 7.53 -1.69
C GLY A 131 -1.10 8.14 -1.28
N MET A 132 -1.07 8.89 -0.18
CA MET A 132 0.14 9.51 0.37
C MET A 132 0.23 9.29 1.87
N ASP A 133 1.40 8.88 2.36
CA ASP A 133 1.74 8.77 3.77
C ASP A 133 3.22 9.15 3.99
N THR A 134 3.58 9.53 5.21
CA THR A 134 4.95 9.91 5.56
C THR A 134 5.45 9.09 6.74
N TYR A 135 6.60 8.45 6.56
CA TYR A 135 7.37 7.84 7.63
C TYR A 135 8.42 8.82 8.16
N HIS A 136 8.55 8.93 9.48
CA HIS A 136 9.53 9.79 10.14
C HIS A 136 10.42 8.99 11.09
N ASP A 137 11.72 8.95 10.82
CA ASP A 137 12.72 8.49 11.79
C ASP A 137 13.34 9.70 12.51
N LYS A 138 12.82 9.97 13.71
CA LYS A 138 13.30 11.06 14.58
C LYS A 138 14.75 10.88 15.02
N ARG A 139 15.28 9.65 15.06
CA ARG A 139 16.66 9.39 15.50
C ARG A 139 17.66 9.79 14.42
N GLN A 140 17.30 9.57 13.16
CA GLN A 140 18.15 9.86 12.00
C GLN A 140 17.84 11.21 11.35
N SER A 141 16.81 11.92 11.81
CA SER A 141 16.29 13.14 11.15
C SER A 141 15.97 12.90 9.66
N VAL A 142 15.43 11.73 9.36
CA VAL A 142 15.04 11.30 8.00
C VAL A 142 13.53 11.20 7.92
N SER A 143 12.96 11.73 6.83
CA SER A 143 11.56 11.51 6.48
C SER A 143 11.49 10.81 5.14
N VAL A 144 10.56 9.87 4.99
CA VAL A 144 10.33 9.16 3.74
C VAL A 144 8.86 9.34 3.39
N GLN A 145 8.59 9.86 2.20
CA GLN A 145 7.22 9.92 1.69
C GLN A 145 6.96 8.64 0.91
N GLY A 146 5.80 8.03 1.07
CA GLY A 146 5.31 6.96 0.21
C GLY A 146 4.12 7.49 -0.56
N ILE A 147 4.20 7.43 -1.89
CA ILE A 147 3.13 7.89 -2.78
C ILE A 147 2.81 6.78 -3.75
N VAL A 148 1.53 6.47 -3.91
CA VAL A 148 1.04 5.50 -4.89
C VAL A 148 -0.04 6.11 -5.74
N PHE A 149 -0.01 5.81 -7.03
CA PHE A 149 -0.89 6.37 -8.06
C PHE A 149 -1.54 5.24 -8.82
N SER A 150 -2.87 5.11 -8.76
CA SER A 150 -3.57 4.10 -9.54
C SER A 150 -3.46 4.41 -11.04
N LEU A 151 -3.28 3.38 -11.87
CA LEU A 151 -3.04 3.53 -13.30
C LEU A 151 -4.20 3.04 -14.19
N ASN A 152 -5.18 2.33 -13.64
CA ASN A 152 -6.26 1.69 -14.40
C ASN A 152 -7.63 1.91 -13.75
N GLU A 153 -8.70 1.71 -14.54
CA GLU A 153 -10.09 2.00 -14.13
C GLU A 153 -10.59 1.18 -12.94
N THR A 154 -10.01 0.00 -12.70
CA THR A 154 -10.34 -0.83 -11.53
C THR A 154 -9.52 -0.48 -10.29
N PHE A 155 -8.59 0.47 -10.39
CA PHE A 155 -7.69 0.90 -9.30
C PHE A 155 -6.91 -0.25 -8.65
N THR A 156 -6.41 -1.17 -9.48
CA THR A 156 -5.72 -2.39 -9.04
C THR A 156 -4.24 -2.38 -9.39
N GLN A 157 -3.82 -1.50 -10.31
CA GLN A 157 -2.44 -1.34 -10.74
C GLN A 157 -1.94 0.04 -10.34
N TYR A 158 -0.72 0.11 -9.81
CA TYR A 158 -0.19 1.32 -9.18
C TYR A 158 1.20 1.64 -9.70
N TYR A 159 1.48 2.93 -9.88
CA TYR A 159 2.85 3.44 -9.86
C TYR A 159 3.17 3.93 -8.46
N SER A 160 4.39 3.72 -7.98
CA SER A 160 4.85 4.12 -6.65
C SER A 160 6.06 5.03 -6.72
N TYR A 161 6.12 6.04 -5.87
CA TYR A 161 7.23 6.96 -5.73
C TYR A 161 7.52 7.17 -4.24
N SER A 162 8.80 7.08 -3.84
CA SER A 162 9.17 7.10 -2.42
C SER A 162 10.45 7.90 -2.14
N PRO A 163 10.40 9.24 -2.20
CA PRO A 163 11.59 10.07 -2.00
C PRO A 163 12.04 10.06 -0.53
N ILE A 164 13.35 10.13 -0.33
CA ILE A 164 13.98 10.25 1.00
C ILE A 164 14.43 11.69 1.24
N VAL A 165 13.99 12.24 2.37
CA VAL A 165 14.24 13.62 2.81
C VAL A 165 15.21 13.61 4.00
N LYS A 166 16.33 14.33 3.90
CA LYS A 166 17.39 14.38 4.93
C LYS A 166 17.66 15.82 5.35
N GLY A 167 17.59 16.08 6.66
CA GLY A 167 17.89 17.40 7.23
C GLY A 167 16.70 18.34 7.10
N GLY A 168 15.99 18.54 8.21
CA GLY A 168 14.76 19.32 8.24
C GLY A 168 14.96 20.78 7.82
N LYS A 169 14.30 21.16 6.72
CA LYS A 169 13.67 22.46 6.39
C LYS A 169 13.59 22.74 4.89
N ALA A 170 14.29 21.97 4.05
CA ALA A 170 13.95 21.87 2.63
C ALA A 170 12.91 20.74 2.44
N GLU A 171 12.38 20.51 1.24
CA GLU A 171 11.87 19.19 0.80
C GLU A 171 10.35 18.89 0.72
N LEU A 172 9.48 19.88 0.52
CA LEU A 172 8.11 19.61 0.02
C LEU A 172 7.95 19.94 -1.48
N HIS A 173 8.50 21.07 -1.93
CA HIS A 173 8.22 21.67 -3.25
C HIS A 173 8.63 20.82 -4.47
N ASN A 174 9.84 20.27 -4.52
CA ASN A 174 10.35 19.64 -5.75
C ASN A 174 10.04 18.15 -5.88
N ARG A 175 9.77 17.45 -4.76
CA ARG A 175 9.67 15.98 -4.77
C ARG A 175 8.30 15.50 -5.25
N LEU A 176 7.22 16.17 -4.82
CA LEU A 176 5.87 15.82 -5.27
C LEU A 176 5.70 16.03 -6.77
N GLU A 177 6.25 17.13 -7.31
CA GLU A 177 6.23 17.41 -8.75
C GLU A 177 6.83 16.26 -9.57
N VAL A 178 7.98 15.72 -9.15
CA VAL A 178 8.64 14.59 -9.84
C VAL A 178 7.76 13.34 -9.82
N GLY A 179 7.22 12.98 -8.65
CA GLY A 179 6.35 11.80 -8.51
C GLY A 179 5.10 11.89 -9.39
N PHE A 180 4.43 13.04 -9.39
CA PHE A 180 3.24 13.26 -10.22
C PHE A 180 3.56 13.27 -11.72
N ASN A 181 4.67 13.89 -12.14
CA ASN A 181 5.10 13.87 -13.54
C ASN A 181 5.29 12.44 -14.05
N LEU A 182 6.05 11.62 -13.32
CA LEU A 182 6.30 10.22 -13.67
C LEU A 182 5.00 9.40 -13.70
N ALA A 183 4.15 9.56 -12.68
CA ALA A 183 2.88 8.85 -12.60
C ALA A 183 1.90 9.23 -13.72
N LEU A 184 1.80 10.51 -14.06
CA LEU A 184 0.94 11.01 -15.13
C LEU A 184 1.43 10.57 -16.51
N GLN A 185 2.75 10.51 -16.72
CA GLN A 185 3.32 9.89 -17.91
C GLN A 185 2.94 8.41 -18.01
N LYS A 186 3.13 7.64 -16.93
CA LYS A 186 2.74 6.20 -16.89
C LYS A 186 1.24 6.00 -17.11
N PHE A 187 0.41 6.88 -16.56
CA PHE A 187 -1.03 6.86 -16.80
C PHE A 187 -1.34 7.12 -18.29
N ARG A 188 -0.71 8.11 -18.91
CA ARG A 188 -0.89 8.41 -20.34
C ARG A 188 -0.42 7.26 -21.23
N GLU A 189 0.75 6.70 -20.96
CA GLU A 189 1.29 5.53 -21.68
C GLU A 189 0.28 4.37 -21.68
N LYS A 190 -0.43 4.17 -20.57
CA LYS A 190 -1.38 3.08 -20.40
C LYS A 190 -2.79 3.35 -20.93
N ASN A 191 -3.26 4.59 -20.82
CA ASN A 191 -4.66 4.95 -21.09
C ASN A 191 -4.82 5.85 -22.34
N GLY A 192 -3.72 6.19 -23.01
CA GLY A 192 -3.70 7.06 -24.20
C GLY A 192 -3.79 8.56 -23.90
N ASP A 193 -4.20 8.96 -22.69
CA ASP A 193 -4.32 10.36 -22.29
C ASP A 193 -4.16 10.53 -20.76
N LEU A 194 -4.00 11.77 -20.30
CA LEU A 194 -4.00 12.14 -18.89
C LEU A 194 -5.35 11.85 -18.21
N PRO A 195 -5.37 11.59 -16.89
CA PRO A 195 -6.63 11.48 -16.15
C PRO A 195 -7.38 12.81 -16.19
N THR A 196 -8.70 12.76 -16.28
CA THR A 196 -9.57 13.94 -16.16
C THR A 196 -9.93 14.22 -14.70
N ARG A 197 -9.59 13.30 -13.80
CA ARG A 197 -9.88 13.38 -12.37
C ARG A 197 -8.73 12.82 -11.55
N ILE A 198 -8.31 13.54 -10.51
CA ILE A 198 -7.36 13.08 -9.49
C ILE A 198 -8.03 13.17 -8.11
N ILE A 199 -8.06 12.06 -7.38
CA ILE A 199 -8.54 12.02 -5.99
C ILE A 199 -7.38 11.57 -5.10
N LEU A 200 -6.90 12.48 -4.27
CA LEU A 200 -5.78 12.25 -3.38
C LEU A 200 -6.27 11.94 -1.97
N TYR A 201 -5.82 10.83 -1.39
CA TYR A 201 -5.98 10.52 0.03
C TYR A 201 -4.64 10.68 0.77
N ARG A 202 -4.58 11.65 1.68
CA ARG A 202 -3.40 12.01 2.47
C ARG A 202 -3.54 11.53 3.92
N ASP A 203 -2.77 10.53 4.29
CA ASP A 203 -2.69 9.98 5.65
C ASP A 203 -1.51 10.58 6.42
N GLY A 204 -1.51 10.57 7.75
CA GLY A 204 -0.35 10.99 8.56
C GLY A 204 -0.33 12.46 8.97
N VAL A 205 -1.46 13.17 8.87
CA VAL A 205 -1.58 14.58 9.29
C VAL A 205 -2.66 14.75 10.37
N GLY A 206 -2.39 15.64 11.33
CA GLY A 206 -3.32 16.00 12.40
C GLY A 206 -4.12 17.27 12.09
N ASP A 207 -5.12 17.57 12.93
CA ASP A 207 -6.05 18.69 12.70
C ASP A 207 -5.36 20.05 12.60
N SER A 208 -4.30 20.26 13.39
CA SER A 208 -3.52 21.50 13.38
C SER A 208 -2.75 21.75 12.08
N MET A 209 -2.55 20.71 11.25
CA MET A 209 -1.79 20.78 10.00
C MET A 209 -2.69 20.83 8.77
N LEU A 210 -4.02 20.78 8.91
CA LEU A 210 -4.93 20.76 7.75
C LEU A 210 -4.76 21.98 6.85
N GLU A 211 -4.72 23.17 7.46
CA GLU A 211 -4.49 24.43 6.75
C GLU A 211 -3.09 24.50 6.14
N GLU A 212 -2.07 24.02 6.85
CA GLU A 212 -0.70 23.99 6.34
C GLU A 212 -0.58 23.08 5.11
N VAL A 213 -1.16 21.87 5.16
CA VAL A 213 -1.20 20.94 4.03
C VAL A 213 -1.89 21.58 2.83
N LYS A 214 -3.02 22.26 3.05
CA LYS A 214 -3.75 22.94 1.97
C LYS A 214 -2.93 24.09 1.36
N ASN A 215 -2.41 24.97 2.20
CA ASN A 215 -1.77 26.22 1.79
C ASN A 215 -0.31 26.06 1.34
N SER A 216 0.31 24.90 1.62
CA SER A 216 1.66 24.57 1.16
C SER A 216 1.67 23.39 0.19
N GLU A 217 1.50 22.17 0.69
CA GLU A 217 1.64 20.90 -0.04
C GLU A 217 0.71 20.85 -1.27
N LEU A 218 -0.59 21.13 -1.08
CA LEU A 218 -1.57 21.09 -2.16
C LEU A 218 -1.47 22.29 -3.11
N LEU A 219 -1.11 23.47 -2.60
CA LEU A 219 -0.87 24.64 -3.45
C LEU A 219 0.24 24.37 -4.46
N GLN A 220 1.36 23.79 -4.00
CA GLN A 220 2.50 23.44 -4.85
C GLN A 220 2.12 22.38 -5.87
N LEU A 221 1.41 21.33 -5.42
CA LEU A 221 0.93 20.28 -6.32
C LEU A 221 0.03 20.87 -7.43
N LYS A 222 -0.91 21.77 -7.09
CA LYS A 222 -1.77 22.44 -8.08
C LYS A 222 -0.96 23.27 -9.08
N GLN A 223 0.09 23.95 -8.64
CA GLN A 223 0.99 24.68 -9.55
C GLN A 223 1.71 23.73 -10.51
N SER A 224 2.24 22.61 -10.03
CA SER A 224 2.87 21.59 -10.87
C SER A 224 1.87 20.97 -11.85
N LEU A 225 0.65 20.63 -11.41
CA LEU A 225 -0.41 20.15 -12.29
C LEU A 225 -0.78 21.18 -13.35
N SER A 226 -0.83 22.47 -13.01
CA SER A 226 -1.09 23.54 -13.98
C SER A 226 -0.04 23.59 -15.10
N LYS A 227 1.24 23.33 -14.79
CA LYS A 227 2.31 23.25 -15.81
C LYS A 227 2.12 22.05 -16.73
N ILE A 228 1.70 20.90 -16.18
CA ILE A 228 1.55 19.64 -16.92
C ILE A 228 0.31 19.66 -17.82
N TYR A 229 -0.80 20.19 -17.30
CA TYR A 229 -2.08 20.21 -18.01
C TYR A 229 -2.23 21.43 -18.93
N GLY A 230 -1.51 22.53 -18.67
CA GLY A 230 -1.62 23.76 -19.43
C GLY A 230 -3.08 24.25 -19.50
N GLU A 231 -3.58 24.53 -20.69
CA GLU A 231 -4.97 24.96 -20.93
C GLU A 231 -6.01 23.94 -20.44
N ARG A 232 -5.65 22.65 -20.41
CA ARG A 232 -6.54 21.57 -19.95
C ARG A 232 -6.74 21.56 -18.44
N MET A 233 -6.00 22.37 -17.67
CA MET A 233 -6.13 22.46 -16.21
C MET A 233 -7.55 22.84 -15.77
N SER A 234 -8.24 23.68 -16.55
CA SER A 234 -9.63 24.08 -16.32
C SER A 234 -10.63 22.90 -16.38
N SER A 235 -10.25 21.80 -17.04
CA SER A 235 -11.04 20.57 -17.16
C SER A 235 -10.64 19.47 -16.17
N LEU A 236 -9.53 19.66 -15.44
CA LEU A 236 -9.05 18.68 -14.47
C LEU A 236 -9.87 18.80 -13.18
N GLY A 237 -10.57 17.73 -12.84
CA GLY A 237 -11.15 17.57 -11.51
C GLY A 237 -10.11 17.15 -10.48
N PHE A 238 -9.92 17.90 -9.40
CA PHE A 238 -8.99 17.54 -8.33
C PHE A 238 -9.65 17.63 -6.95
N LYS A 239 -9.52 16.56 -6.15
CA LYS A 239 -10.02 16.54 -4.75
C LYS A 239 -8.96 15.95 -3.83
N ALA A 240 -8.72 16.60 -2.69
CA ALA A 240 -7.80 16.08 -1.65
C ALA A 240 -8.56 15.79 -0.35
N ILE A 241 -8.34 14.58 0.17
CA ILE A 241 -9.03 14.01 1.33
C ILE A 241 -7.97 13.62 2.36
N VAL A 242 -7.98 14.26 3.51
CA VAL A 242 -7.13 13.87 4.65
C VAL A 242 -7.77 12.69 5.37
N VAL A 243 -6.97 11.66 5.65
CA VAL A 243 -7.38 10.41 6.33
C VAL A 243 -6.81 10.38 7.74
N LYS A 244 -7.68 10.35 8.75
CA LYS A 244 -7.27 10.34 10.16
C LYS A 244 -7.69 9.04 10.84
N LYS A 245 -6.69 8.22 11.17
CA LYS A 245 -6.85 6.94 11.89
C LYS A 245 -6.88 7.11 13.41
N LEU A 246 -6.37 8.19 13.97
CA LEU A 246 -6.28 8.37 15.42
C LEU A 246 -7.30 9.41 15.86
N VAL A 247 -8.52 8.94 16.15
CA VAL A 247 -9.63 9.78 16.61
C VAL A 247 -10.13 9.31 17.97
N SER A 248 -10.56 10.26 18.80
CA SER A 248 -11.20 10.00 20.10
C SER A 248 -12.64 9.51 19.94
N SER A 249 -13.31 9.91 18.85
CA SER A 249 -14.69 9.52 18.54
C SER A 249 -14.86 8.00 18.50
N ARG A 250 -15.95 7.53 19.10
CA ARG A 250 -16.41 6.13 19.06
C ARG A 250 -17.84 6.09 18.57
N MET A 251 -18.16 5.08 17.76
CA MET A 251 -19.50 4.90 17.20
C MET A 251 -20.08 3.59 17.71
N PHE A 252 -21.36 3.61 18.07
CA PHE A 252 -22.09 2.45 18.54
C PHE A 252 -23.44 2.38 17.83
N ARG A 253 -23.82 1.17 17.41
CA ARG A 253 -25.17 0.89 16.95
C ARG A 253 -26.00 0.45 18.16
N LYS A 254 -27.07 1.17 18.45
CA LYS A 254 -28.05 0.79 19.48
C LYS A 254 -28.87 -0.41 19.00
N GLN A 255 -28.91 -1.48 19.79
CA GLN A 255 -29.72 -2.67 19.52
C GLN A 255 -30.49 -3.02 20.80
N GLY A 256 -31.73 -2.52 20.90
CA GLY A 256 -32.51 -2.58 22.13
C GLY A 256 -31.83 -1.75 23.24
N SER A 257 -31.57 -2.38 24.38
CA SER A 257 -30.80 -1.80 25.50
C SER A 257 -29.28 -1.98 25.38
N GLN A 258 -28.80 -2.76 24.40
CA GLN A 258 -27.38 -3.03 24.22
C GLN A 258 -26.75 -2.10 23.18
N LEU A 259 -25.47 -1.77 23.40
CA LEU A 259 -24.62 -1.11 22.42
C LEU A 259 -23.73 -2.14 21.74
N ARG A 260 -23.65 -2.09 20.41
CA ARG A 260 -22.75 -2.95 19.63
C ARG A 260 -21.91 -2.12 18.68
N ASN A 261 -20.82 -2.71 18.21
CA ASN A 261 -20.05 -2.12 17.13
C ASN A 261 -20.94 -1.96 15.88
N PRO A 262 -20.87 -0.80 15.19
CA PRO A 262 -21.46 -0.64 13.88
C PRO A 262 -20.90 -1.64 12.87
N ALA A 263 -21.67 -1.94 11.82
CA ALA A 263 -21.22 -2.81 10.74
C ALA A 263 -20.23 -2.07 9.82
N PRO A 264 -19.29 -2.78 9.18
CA PRO A 264 -18.52 -2.24 8.07
C PRO A 264 -19.41 -1.56 7.03
N GLY A 265 -19.02 -0.37 6.57
CA GLY A 265 -19.81 0.47 5.68
C GLY A 265 -20.67 1.52 6.39
N THR A 266 -20.71 1.54 7.72
CA THR A 266 -21.42 2.61 8.46
C THR A 266 -20.71 3.95 8.24
N VAL A 267 -21.46 4.93 7.72
CA VAL A 267 -21.02 6.32 7.53
C VAL A 267 -21.73 7.21 8.53
N LEU A 268 -21.03 8.23 9.00
CA LEU A 268 -21.60 9.33 9.77
C LEU A 268 -21.00 10.65 9.26
N ASP A 269 -21.85 11.50 8.70
CA ASP A 269 -21.52 12.75 8.01
C ASP A 269 -22.29 13.96 8.55
N ASP A 270 -22.96 13.83 9.70
CA ASP A 270 -23.71 14.88 10.36
C ASP A 270 -23.46 14.88 11.89
N VAL A 271 -23.81 15.97 12.58
CA VAL A 271 -23.77 16.17 14.04
C VAL A 271 -22.38 16.27 14.67
N ILE A 272 -21.46 15.34 14.41
CA ILE A 272 -20.09 15.33 14.97
C ILE A 272 -19.01 15.70 13.95
N THR A 273 -19.44 16.23 12.81
CA THR A 273 -18.61 16.78 11.73
C THR A 273 -18.09 18.19 12.06
N MET A 274 -17.09 18.65 11.33
CA MET A 274 -16.51 19.98 11.55
C MET A 274 -17.33 21.05 10.79
N PRO A 275 -17.73 22.17 11.42
CA PRO A 275 -18.56 23.19 10.77
C PRO A 275 -18.00 23.78 9.47
N ASN A 276 -16.67 23.80 9.33
CA ASN A 276 -15.98 24.46 8.21
C ASN A 276 -15.41 23.49 7.16
N PHE A 277 -15.62 22.18 7.31
CA PHE A 277 -15.09 21.19 6.39
C PHE A 277 -16.20 20.27 5.91
N VAL A 278 -16.09 19.80 4.66
CA VAL A 278 -16.87 18.64 4.22
C VAL A 278 -16.14 17.40 4.72
N ASP A 279 -16.69 16.75 5.73
CA ASP A 279 -16.06 15.61 6.37
C ASP A 279 -17.04 14.50 6.74
N PHE A 280 -16.51 13.30 6.96
CA PHE A 280 -17.31 12.14 7.36
C PHE A 280 -16.46 11.12 8.11
N PHE A 281 -17.12 10.32 8.94
CA PHE A 281 -16.57 9.13 9.57
C PHE A 281 -17.02 7.89 8.81
N LEU A 282 -16.12 6.94 8.63
CA LEU A 282 -16.43 5.64 8.05
C LEU A 282 -15.88 4.53 8.94
N VAL A 283 -16.75 3.60 9.31
CA VAL A 283 -16.38 2.30 9.88
C VAL A 283 -16.19 1.33 8.72
N SER A 284 -14.95 1.15 8.27
CA SER A 284 -14.62 0.29 7.13
C SER A 284 -14.28 -1.14 7.55
N GLN A 285 -13.60 -1.34 8.67
CA GLN A 285 -13.13 -2.65 9.13
C GLN A 285 -14.04 -3.26 10.20
N TYR A 286 -14.11 -4.59 10.21
CA TYR A 286 -14.67 -5.35 11.32
C TYR A 286 -13.61 -5.60 12.42
N VAL A 287 -14.03 -5.61 13.68
CA VAL A 287 -13.16 -5.95 14.82
C VAL A 287 -13.76 -7.11 15.61
N ASN A 288 -12.94 -8.14 15.88
CA ASN A 288 -13.35 -9.33 16.64
C ASN A 288 -13.46 -9.07 18.14
N GLN A 289 -12.67 -8.10 18.65
CA GLN A 289 -12.57 -7.78 20.07
C GLN A 289 -12.46 -6.27 20.23
N GLY A 290 -13.05 -5.76 21.32
CA GLY A 290 -13.05 -4.33 21.65
C GLY A 290 -14.01 -3.49 20.80
N THR A 291 -13.86 -2.17 20.92
CA THR A 291 -14.69 -1.17 20.23
C THR A 291 -14.02 -0.76 18.92
N VAL A 292 -14.80 -0.68 17.85
CA VAL A 292 -14.30 -0.20 16.56
C VAL A 292 -14.02 1.31 16.63
N THR A 293 -12.84 1.72 16.15
CA THR A 293 -12.51 3.13 15.98
C THR A 293 -12.75 3.50 14.52
N PRO A 294 -13.69 4.41 14.22
CA PRO A 294 -13.93 4.87 12.85
C PRO A 294 -12.68 5.57 12.28
N THR A 295 -12.66 5.74 10.97
CA THR A 295 -11.68 6.59 10.30
C THR A 295 -12.38 7.89 9.89
N HIS A 296 -11.76 9.03 10.18
CA HIS A 296 -12.30 10.36 9.84
C HIS A 296 -11.65 10.87 8.56
N TYR A 297 -12.46 11.36 7.62
CA TYR A 297 -12.05 11.85 6.32
C TYR A 297 -12.45 13.31 6.17
N ASN A 298 -11.50 14.21 5.93
CA ASN A 298 -11.75 15.63 5.68
C ASN A 298 -11.43 15.98 4.23
N MET A 299 -12.40 16.48 3.47
CA MET A 299 -12.15 17.02 2.13
C MET A 299 -11.63 18.45 2.28
N ILE A 300 -10.33 18.63 2.07
CA ILE A 300 -9.65 19.91 2.32
C ILE A 300 -9.43 20.76 1.07
N GLU A 301 -9.55 20.15 -0.11
CA GLU A 301 -9.39 20.80 -1.40
C GLU A 301 -10.37 20.24 -2.42
N ASP A 302 -10.95 21.12 -3.22
CA ASP A 302 -11.88 20.79 -4.29
C ASP A 302 -11.72 21.77 -5.46
N VAL A 303 -11.29 21.25 -6.61
CA VAL A 303 -11.06 22.02 -7.83
C VAL A 303 -11.92 21.41 -8.95
N ASN A 304 -12.72 22.26 -9.59
CA ASN A 304 -13.68 21.89 -10.64
C ASN A 304 -14.65 20.77 -10.20
N ASP A 305 -15.07 20.82 -8.93
CA ASP A 305 -15.93 19.85 -8.21
C ASP A 305 -15.44 18.39 -8.22
N ALA A 306 -14.26 18.15 -8.79
CA ALA A 306 -13.80 16.88 -9.33
C ALA A 306 -14.86 16.05 -10.09
N ASN A 307 -16.01 16.63 -10.45
CA ASN A 307 -17.22 15.95 -10.90
C ASN A 307 -17.60 14.73 -10.01
N ILE A 308 -17.47 14.84 -8.68
CA ILE A 308 -17.86 13.80 -7.72
C ILE A 308 -18.48 14.42 -6.45
N LYS A 309 -19.70 14.00 -6.13
CA LYS A 309 -20.44 14.48 -4.96
C LYS A 309 -19.93 13.85 -3.64
N PRO A 310 -20.14 14.47 -2.47
CA PRO A 310 -19.72 13.92 -1.19
C PRO A 310 -20.14 12.46 -0.94
N ASP A 311 -21.41 12.10 -1.17
CA ASP A 311 -21.89 10.70 -1.02
C ASP A 311 -21.15 9.72 -1.92
N GLN A 312 -20.80 10.15 -3.14
CA GLN A 312 -20.03 9.32 -4.07
C GLN A 312 -18.58 9.17 -3.59
N VAL A 313 -18.00 10.19 -2.94
CA VAL A 313 -16.69 10.09 -2.29
C VAL A 313 -16.74 9.10 -1.12
N GLN A 314 -17.80 9.10 -0.31
CA GLN A 314 -17.98 8.13 0.78
C GLN A 314 -18.05 6.69 0.24
N GLN A 315 -18.86 6.46 -0.80
CA GLN A 315 -18.97 5.15 -1.46
C GLN A 315 -17.65 4.71 -2.09
N LEU A 316 -16.95 5.61 -2.79
CA LEU A 316 -15.64 5.37 -3.35
C LEU A 316 -14.64 4.98 -2.26
N THR A 317 -14.58 5.75 -1.17
CA THR A 317 -13.69 5.51 -0.02
C THR A 317 -13.91 4.10 0.52
N TYR A 318 -15.17 3.71 0.72
CA TYR A 318 -15.48 2.36 1.20
C TYR A 318 -15.09 1.28 0.19
N LYS A 319 -15.38 1.46 -1.11
CA LYS A 319 -14.96 0.51 -2.17
C LYS A 319 -13.43 0.35 -2.20
N LEU A 320 -12.67 1.44 -2.08
CA LEU A 320 -11.20 1.38 -2.05
C LEU A 320 -10.65 0.62 -0.84
N THR A 321 -11.39 0.53 0.28
CA THR A 321 -10.96 -0.27 1.45
C THR A 321 -10.96 -1.78 1.19
N HIS A 322 -11.58 -2.23 0.10
CA HIS A 322 -11.62 -3.64 -0.30
C HIS A 322 -10.43 -4.02 -1.18
N LEU A 323 -9.61 -3.08 -1.66
CA LEU A 323 -8.59 -3.32 -2.69
C LEU A 323 -7.19 -3.58 -2.12
N TYR A 324 -7.07 -3.98 -0.85
CA TYR A 324 -5.78 -4.33 -0.25
C TYR A 324 -5.49 -5.83 -0.37
N PHE A 325 -4.59 -6.20 -1.28
CA PHE A 325 -4.44 -7.60 -1.69
C PHE A 325 -3.90 -8.58 -0.64
N ASN A 326 -3.25 -8.09 0.43
CA ASN A 326 -2.79 -8.96 1.52
C ASN A 326 -3.91 -9.33 2.53
N TRP A 327 -5.14 -8.81 2.35
CA TRP A 327 -6.25 -9.07 3.25
C TRP A 327 -7.56 -9.32 2.48
N PRO A 328 -8.16 -10.53 2.53
CA PRO A 328 -9.41 -10.84 1.84
C PRO A 328 -10.60 -10.29 2.64
N GLY A 329 -10.73 -8.97 2.69
CA GLY A 329 -11.76 -8.25 3.41
C GLY A 329 -11.51 -6.74 3.38
N THR A 330 -12.32 -5.97 4.08
CA THR A 330 -12.10 -4.54 4.22
C THR A 330 -10.99 -4.23 5.20
N ILE A 331 -10.19 -3.22 4.89
CA ILE A 331 -9.20 -2.63 5.80
C ILE A 331 -9.65 -1.25 6.29
N ARG A 332 -8.95 -0.74 7.31
CA ARG A 332 -9.31 0.50 8.00
C ARG A 332 -9.34 1.76 7.12
N VAL A 333 -8.45 1.82 6.13
CA VAL A 333 -8.25 2.98 5.26
C VAL A 333 -8.30 2.53 3.79
N PRO A 334 -8.49 3.43 2.82
CA PRO A 334 -8.41 3.07 1.41
C PRO A 334 -7.10 2.35 1.10
N ALA A 335 -7.14 1.35 0.21
CA ALA A 335 -5.95 0.59 -0.18
C ALA A 335 -4.77 1.48 -0.63
N PRO A 336 -4.97 2.57 -1.42
CA PRO A 336 -3.90 3.49 -1.77
C PRO A 336 -3.18 4.09 -0.55
N CYS A 337 -3.89 4.51 0.50
CA CYS A 337 -3.27 5.01 1.73
C CYS A 337 -2.45 3.92 2.43
N HIS A 338 -3.00 2.71 2.49
CA HIS A 338 -2.31 1.60 3.13
C HIS A 338 -1.06 1.18 2.34
N TYR A 339 -1.12 1.20 1.01
CA TYR A 339 0.04 0.96 0.15
C TYR A 339 1.12 2.03 0.31
N ALA A 340 0.74 3.31 0.34
CA ALA A 340 1.64 4.43 0.63
C ALA A 340 2.35 4.25 1.98
N HIS A 341 1.61 3.88 3.02
CA HIS A 341 2.16 3.57 4.33
C HIS A 341 3.19 2.41 4.27
N ARG A 342 2.83 1.30 3.61
CA ARG A 342 3.71 0.13 3.46
C ARG A 342 5.00 0.46 2.72
N LEU A 343 4.89 1.28 1.66
CA LEU A 343 6.01 1.77 0.88
C LEU A 343 6.93 2.66 1.71
N ALA A 344 6.39 3.71 2.34
CA ALA A 344 7.16 4.64 3.17
C ALA A 344 7.87 3.91 4.32
N TYR A 345 7.17 2.99 4.98
CA TYR A 345 7.73 2.17 6.05
C TYR A 345 8.85 1.27 5.54
N LEU A 346 8.65 0.57 4.41
CA LEU A 346 9.69 -0.29 3.83
C LEU A 346 10.96 0.50 3.50
N VAL A 347 10.81 1.64 2.83
CA VAL A 347 11.93 2.47 2.41
C VAL A 347 12.63 3.09 3.62
N GLY A 348 11.87 3.66 4.56
CA GLY A 348 12.43 4.34 5.72
C GLY A 348 12.93 3.46 6.86
N GLN A 349 12.50 2.19 6.94
CA GLN A 349 12.90 1.28 8.03
C GLN A 349 13.87 0.19 7.59
N ASN A 350 13.82 -0.22 6.32
CA ASN A 350 14.56 -1.40 5.83
C ASN A 350 15.51 -1.07 4.67
N LEU A 351 15.06 -0.34 3.64
CA LEU A 351 15.89 -0.12 2.44
C LEU A 351 16.90 1.03 2.62
N MET A 352 16.46 2.14 3.20
CA MET A 352 17.23 3.38 3.37
C MET A 352 17.77 3.98 2.05
N GLU A 353 17.17 3.59 0.92
CA GLU A 353 17.47 4.07 -0.43
C GLU A 353 16.17 4.12 -1.27
N GLU A 354 16.16 4.98 -2.29
CA GLU A 354 15.00 5.08 -3.20
C GLU A 354 14.88 3.82 -4.07
N PRO A 355 13.67 3.26 -4.25
CA PRO A 355 13.47 2.06 -5.07
C PRO A 355 13.85 2.27 -6.55
N SER A 356 14.30 1.20 -7.21
CA SER A 356 14.58 1.22 -8.65
C SER A 356 13.32 1.57 -9.45
N PRO A 357 13.39 2.47 -10.46
CA PRO A 357 12.26 2.80 -11.32
C PRO A 357 11.61 1.60 -12.03
N GLN A 358 12.37 0.51 -12.23
CA GLN A 358 11.92 -0.70 -12.93
C GLN A 358 10.88 -1.52 -12.16
N ILE A 359 10.77 -1.33 -10.84
CA ILE A 359 9.84 -2.06 -9.98
C ILE A 359 8.70 -1.16 -9.47
N CYS A 360 8.77 0.14 -9.74
CA CYS A 360 7.81 1.12 -9.25
C CYS A 360 6.42 1.00 -9.86
N ASP A 361 6.22 0.22 -10.92
CA ASP A 361 4.90 -0.10 -11.49
C ASP A 361 4.26 -1.36 -10.87
N ARG A 362 4.85 -1.90 -9.79
CA ARG A 362 4.41 -3.10 -9.08
C ARG A 362 4.25 -2.84 -7.59
N LEU A 363 3.49 -3.71 -6.92
CA LEU A 363 3.34 -3.68 -5.47
C LEU A 363 4.49 -4.43 -4.78
N PHE A 364 5.73 -4.14 -5.14
CA PHE A 364 6.93 -4.83 -4.63
C PHE A 364 7.08 -4.73 -3.10
N PHE A 365 6.50 -3.66 -2.53
CA PHE A 365 6.61 -3.31 -1.12
C PHE A 365 5.65 -4.07 -0.18
N LEU A 366 4.85 -5.00 -0.71
CA LEU A 366 3.91 -5.79 0.11
C LEU A 366 4.59 -6.67 1.15
#